data_AF-A0A248VZI4-F1
#
_entry.id   AF-A0A248VZI4-F1
#
_cell.length_a   1.000
_cell.length_b   1.000
_cell.length_c   1.000
_cell.angle_alpha   90.00
_cell.angle_beta   90.00
_cell.angle_gamma   90.00
#
_symmetry.space_group_name_H-M   'P 1'
#
loop_
_entity.id
_entity.type
_entity.pdbx_description
1 polymer ?
#
loop_
_entity_poly.entity_id
_entity_poly.type
_entity_poly.pdbx_seq_one_letter_code
_entity_poly.pdbx_strand_id
1 'polypeptide(L)' 'MSKSEFVTAHRLPKGSVWRVKAELVGGTRLEGLAEPADALPRVRISPEAFQILKGPRNHGETIREVVERLIFEATGKP' A
#
# COMPACT_ATOMS: atom_id res chain seq x y z
N MET A 1 -9.15 -37.57 8.59
CA MET A 1 -7.70 -37.35 8.72
C MET A 1 -7.37 -36.03 8.06
N SER A 2 -6.97 -34.99 8.82
CA SER A 2 -6.57 -33.71 8.24
C SER A 2 -5.22 -33.88 7.55
N LYS A 3 -5.12 -33.39 6.32
CA LYS A 3 -3.89 -33.45 5.52
C LYS A 3 -2.92 -32.42 6.09
N SER A 4 -1.76 -32.85 6.57
CA SER A 4 -0.71 -31.92 7.01
C SER A 4 -0.19 -31.17 5.79
N GLU A 5 -0.49 -29.87 5.69
CA GLU A 5 0.06 -29.00 4.66
C GLU A 5 1.51 -28.66 5.02
N PHE A 6 2.46 -29.17 4.24
CA PHE A 6 3.86 -28.79 4.35
C PHE A 6 4.10 -27.56 3.47
N VAL A 7 4.38 -26.41 4.08
CA VAL A 7 4.68 -25.17 3.37
C VAL A 7 6.20 -24.98 3.36
N THR A 8 6.83 -25.21 2.22
CA THR A 8 8.26 -24.93 2.02
C THR A 8 8.50 -23.43 1.80
N ALA A 9 9.52 -22.90 2.49
CA ALA A 9 9.86 -21.48 2.49
C ALA A 9 10.39 -21.03 1.12
N HIS A 10 9.58 -20.32 0.35
CA HIS A 10 10.09 -19.44 -0.69
C HIS A 10 10.86 -18.29 -0.02
N ARG A 11 12.02 -17.90 -0.57
CA ARG A 11 12.74 -16.71 -0.08
C ARG A 11 11.78 -15.51 -0.09
N LEU A 12 11.61 -14.87 1.07
CA LEU A 12 10.75 -13.70 1.20
C LEU A 12 11.29 -12.57 0.31
N PRO A 13 10.43 -11.83 -0.43
CA PRO A 13 10.86 -10.69 -1.21
C PRO A 13 11.59 -9.65 -0.37
N LYS A 14 12.69 -9.09 -0.88
CA LYS A 14 13.46 -8.07 -0.16
C LYS A 14 12.58 -6.84 0.08
N GLY A 15 12.51 -6.37 1.33
CA GLY A 15 11.71 -5.20 1.72
C GLY A 15 10.26 -5.51 2.10
N SER A 16 9.81 -6.77 1.97
CA SER A 16 8.45 -7.16 2.36
C SER A 16 8.32 -7.33 3.88
N VAL A 17 7.17 -6.93 4.43
CA VAL A 17 6.86 -7.03 5.86
C VAL A 17 5.87 -8.17 6.08
N TRP A 18 6.12 -8.99 7.10
CA TRP A 18 5.31 -10.17 7.40
C TRP A 18 4.99 -10.20 8.89
N ARG A 19 3.80 -10.67 9.24
CA ARG A 19 3.43 -10.97 10.63
C ARG A 19 3.44 -12.48 10.86
N VAL A 20 3.74 -12.87 12.09
CA VAL A 20 3.52 -14.25 12.53
C VAL A 20 2.02 -14.50 12.62
N LYS A 21 1.53 -15.50 11.87
CA LYS A 21 0.14 -15.94 11.90
C LYS A 21 -0.06 -17.10 12.89
N ALA A 22 0.89 -18.04 12.95
CA ALA A 22 0.87 -19.15 13.88
C ALA A 22 2.28 -19.74 14.06
N GLU A 23 2.61 -20.16 15.28
CA GLU A 23 3.75 -21.03 15.55
C GLU A 23 3.32 -22.49 15.36
N LEU A 24 4.14 -23.25 14.65
CA LEU A 24 3.91 -24.66 14.34
C LEU A 24 5.08 -25.49 14.86
N VAL A 25 4.83 -26.77 15.14
CA VAL A 25 5.90 -27.72 15.47
C VAL A 25 6.74 -27.92 14.21
N GLY A 26 7.89 -27.24 14.14
CA GLY A 26 8.79 -27.27 12.98
C GLY A 26 8.90 -25.94 12.23
N GLY A 27 8.27 -24.86 12.68
CA GLY A 27 8.51 -23.51 12.13
C GLY A 27 7.38 -22.52 12.35
N THR A 28 7.50 -21.35 11.73
CA THR A 28 6.57 -20.24 11.90
C THR A 28 5.81 -19.98 10.60
N ARG A 29 4.48 -19.95 10.66
CA ARG A 29 3.63 -19.54 9.54
C ARG A 29 3.56 -18.02 9.50
N LEU A 30 4.02 -17.44 8.40
CA LEU A 30 4.00 -16.01 8.15
C LEU A 30 2.84 -15.62 7.24
N GLU A 31 2.30 -14.42 7.45
CA GLU A 31 1.31 -13.77 6.60
C GLU A 31 1.83 -12.40 6.17
N GLY A 32 1.80 -12.14 4.86
CA GLY A 32 2.28 -10.89 4.29
C GLY A 32 1.41 -9.73 4.77
N LEU A 33 2.03 -8.71 5.34
CA LEU A 33 1.35 -7.46 5.59
C LEU A 33 1.29 -6.70 4.27
N ALA A 34 0.10 -6.21 3.91
CA ALA A 34 -0.08 -5.35 2.75
C ALA A 34 0.91 -4.17 2.86
N GLU A 35 1.57 -3.81 1.75
CA GLU A 35 2.44 -2.64 1.77
C GLU A 35 1.63 -1.39 2.16
N PRO A 36 2.25 -0.38 2.80
CA PRO A 36 1.56 0.86 3.13
C PRO A 36 0.86 1.49 1.91
N ALA A 37 1.41 1.28 0.70
CA ALA A 37 0.81 1.70 -0.56
C ALA A 37 -0.53 0.99 -0.88
N ASP A 38 -0.68 -0.28 -0.47
CA ASP A 38 -1.91 -1.06 -0.63
C ASP A 38 -2.96 -0.77 0.46
N ALA A 39 -2.54 -0.18 1.58
CA ALA A 39 -3.42 0.18 2.68
C ALA A 39 -4.13 1.54 2.49
N LEU A 40 -3.72 2.33 1.50
CA LEU A 40 -4.30 3.65 1.31
C LEU A 40 -5.64 3.53 0.54
N PRO A 41 -6.72 4.18 1.03
CA PRO A 41 -8.02 4.09 0.38
C PRO A 41 -7.93 4.55 -1.07
N ARG A 42 -8.43 3.72 -1.99
CA ARG A 42 -8.55 4.07 -3.41
C ARG A 42 -9.65 5.13 -3.55
N VAL A 43 -9.25 6.38 -3.73
CA VAL A 43 -10.19 7.47 -3.97
C VAL A 43 -10.67 7.41 -5.42
N ARG A 44 -11.99 7.28 -5.62
CA ARG A 44 -12.59 7.43 -6.94
C ARG A 44 -12.75 8.93 -7.22
N ILE A 45 -12.16 9.39 -8.31
CA ILE A 45 -12.24 10.76 -8.79
C ILE A 45 -12.96 10.79 -10.13
N SER A 46 -13.73 11.84 -10.38
CA SER A 46 -14.39 12.03 -11.67
C SER A 46 -13.35 12.24 -12.77
N PRO A 47 -13.66 11.89 -14.03
CA PRO A 47 -12.75 12.13 -15.16
C PRO A 47 -12.34 13.60 -15.28
N GLU A 48 -13.26 14.52 -15.02
CA GLU A 48 -13.04 15.98 -15.11
C GLU A 48 -12.05 16.43 -14.03
N ALA A 49 -12.25 15.99 -12.79
CA ALA A 49 -11.33 16.26 -11.68
C ALA A 49 -9.92 15.72 -11.97
N PHE A 50 -9.83 14.52 -12.57
CA PHE A 50 -8.55 13.94 -12.96
C PHE A 50 -7.82 14.78 -14.02
N GLN A 51 -8.53 15.33 -15.01
CA GLN A 51 -7.90 16.21 -16.01
C GLN A 51 -7.42 17.52 -15.39
N ILE A 52 -8.21 18.12 -14.48
CA ILE A 52 -7.80 19.34 -13.77
C ILE A 52 -6.52 19.09 -12.98
N LEU A 53 -6.42 17.96 -12.27
CA LEU A 53 -5.26 17.60 -11.44
C LEU A 53 -3.98 17.29 -12.24
N LYS A 54 -4.05 17.11 -13.56
CA LYS A 54 -2.84 16.96 -14.40
C LYS A 54 -2.11 18.28 -14.64
N GLY A 55 -2.84 19.40 -14.68
CA GLY A 55 -2.25 20.73 -14.91
C GLY A 55 -1.19 21.12 -13.87
N PRO A 56 -1.51 21.08 -12.57
CA PRO A 56 -0.59 21.48 -11.50
C PRO A 56 0.42 20.38 -11.09
N ARG A 57 0.53 19.28 -11.84
CA ARG A 57 1.33 18.11 -11.47
C ARG A 57 2.82 18.32 -11.79
N ASN A 58 3.68 18.12 -10.80
CA ASN A 58 5.13 18.12 -11.01
C ASN A 58 5.62 16.80 -11.64
N HIS A 59 6.81 16.81 -12.24
CA HIS A 59 7.38 15.62 -12.86
C HIS A 59 7.59 14.50 -11.82
N GLY A 60 6.97 13.34 -12.05
CA GLY A 60 7.05 12.19 -11.15
C GLY A 60 6.02 12.18 -10.01
N GLU A 61 5.29 13.26 -9.76
CA GLU A 61 4.21 13.27 -8.75
C GLU A 61 3.09 12.30 -9.15
N THR A 62 2.42 11.70 -8.18
CA THR A 62 1.16 10.99 -8.33
C THR A 62 -0.01 11.94 -8.14
N ILE A 63 -1.20 11.58 -8.63
CA ILE A 63 -2.41 12.42 -8.42
C ILE A 63 -2.72 12.60 -6.93
N ARG A 64 -2.42 11.60 -6.11
CA ARG A 64 -2.51 11.69 -4.65
C ARG A 64 -1.63 12.80 -4.11
N GLU A 65 -0.34 12.80 -4.47
CA GLU A 65 0.63 13.80 -4.00
C GLU A 65 0.23 15.21 -4.43
N VAL A 66 -0.32 15.36 -5.64
CA VAL A 66 -0.89 16.64 -6.11
C VAL A 66 -2.04 17.08 -5.21
N VAL A 67 -2.98 16.19 -4.89
CA VAL A 67 -4.14 16.51 -4.04
C VAL A 67 -3.70 16.86 -2.62
N GLU A 68 -2.81 16.06 -2.02
CA GLU A 68 -2.27 16.32 -0.68
C GLU A 68 -1.57 17.68 -0.64
N ARG A 69 -0.72 17.98 -1.62
CA ARG A 69 -0.05 19.28 -1.71
C ARG A 69 -1.05 20.44 -1.83
N LEU A 70 -2.06 20.33 -2.70
CA LEU A 70 -3.09 21.37 -2.86
C LEU A 70 -3.90 21.58 -1.58
N ILE A 71 -4.22 20.50 -0.85
CA ILE A 71 -4.87 20.60 0.46
C ILE A 71 -3.96 21.35 1.44
N PHE A 72 -2.68 20.96 1.54
CA PHE A 72 -1.73 21.61 2.44
C PHE A 72 -1.50 23.08 2.09
N GLU A 73 -1.40 23.43 0.81
CA GLU A 73 -1.31 24.82 0.33
C GLU A 73 -2.57 25.63 0.70
N ALA A 74 -3.77 25.03 0.60
CA ALA A 74 -5.03 25.65 0.94
C ALA A 74 -5.22 25.82 2.47
N THR A 75 -4.72 24.88 3.26
CA THR A 75 -4.79 24.91 4.73
C THR A 75 -3.60 25.63 5.38
N GLY A 76 -2.57 25.97 4.60
CA GLY A 76 -1.28 26.48 5.06
C GLY A 76 -1.19 27.99 5.25
N LYS A 77 -2.31 28.70 5.43
CA LYS A 77 -2.29 30.14 5.75
C LYS A 77 -2.94 30.42 7.11
N PRO A 78 -2.33 31.26 7.97
CA PRO A 78 -3.08 32.02 8.98
C PRO A 78 -4.05 33.02 8.32
#